data_AF-A0AAV1ZWQ4-F1
#
_entry.id   AF-A0AAV1ZWQ4-F1
#
_cell.length_a   1.000
_cell.length_b   1.000
_cell.length_c   1.000
_cell.angle_alpha   90.00
_cell.angle_beta   90.00
_cell.angle_gamma   90.00
#
_symmetry.space_group_name_H-M   'P 1'
#
loop_
_entity.id
_entity.type
_entity.pdbx_description
1 polymer ?
#
loop_
_entity_poly.entity_id
_entity_poly.type
_entity_poly.pdbx_seq_one_letter_code
_entity_poly.pdbx_strand_id
1 'polypeptide(L)'
;MASSIFDSPLPLRGFSQLHISQYMLKINEINEDSGACSCLKSSIAGMEMFRNNFVNSLTFSENLADGTLELTGLVKAEMKKITYKVDVCIDLHSNEILSAECKCAGGAAPSSCKHVFTILSFVEEYCVKELYNAPTEILQQWHKPSKKKRFPAQKISEFIASNLIRPTNQNTSVNFEALSLLKRNAPIFSVVNDGRFDEDEFLFKNSICLPVIPAEEENNPTIDFELSLEEILFLHSRIKIDLTQAQEIEKKTVKQQNDLWKVQRLLRLTASNFYRVVHRRNDLQSLSQTILEDKNLDHIPAIRHGKIYENKVKNYVAEKYTDFKFRDVGLVINPKFYFLGASPDGLLHGKDSFLVEVKCTYNKENLELDELCLRPGFCLENKNGVFHLKRNHQYYYQIQGQMAMCNLKKCLFVLLHNVKKEPYIEEIQFNEKKWNYIFEKVQHFYFSIHLKNIIRKFD
;
A
#
# COMPACT_ATOMS: atom_id res chain seq x y z
N MET A 1 1.58 24.68 -19.87
CA MET A 1 2.45 23.49 -19.99
C MET A 1 1.54 22.30 -20.17
N ALA A 2 1.87 21.36 -21.06
CA ALA A 2 1.09 20.14 -21.21
C ALA A 2 1.36 19.24 -20.00
N SER A 3 0.33 18.98 -19.21
CA SER A 3 0.38 18.05 -18.09
C SER A 3 0.02 16.67 -18.58
N SER A 4 0.74 15.64 -18.14
CA SER A 4 0.26 14.29 -18.36
C SER A 4 -0.87 13.99 -17.36
N ILE A 5 -1.78 13.08 -17.74
CA ILE A 5 -2.70 12.45 -16.78
C ILE A 5 -1.97 11.74 -15.63
N PHE A 6 -0.66 11.49 -15.77
CA PHE A 6 0.21 10.95 -14.72
C PHE A 6 0.64 11.99 -13.68
N ASP A 7 0.76 13.26 -14.09
CA ASP A 7 1.29 14.35 -13.27
C ASP A 7 0.16 15.16 -12.61
N SER A 8 -1.03 15.20 -13.22
CA SER A 8 -2.19 15.92 -12.73
C SER A 8 -3.48 15.25 -13.19
N PRO A 9 -4.53 15.20 -12.34
CA PRO A 9 -5.82 14.61 -12.73
C PRO A 9 -6.46 15.42 -13.85
N LEU A 10 -7.21 14.74 -14.72
CA LEU A 10 -7.95 15.41 -15.80
C LEU A 10 -9.04 16.33 -15.19
N PRO A 11 -9.07 17.63 -15.53
CA PRO A 11 -9.98 18.62 -14.93
C PRO A 11 -11.41 18.57 -15.50
N LEU A 12 -11.85 17.41 -16.01
CA LEU A 12 -13.12 17.27 -16.71
C LEU A 12 -14.12 16.51 -15.82
N ARG A 13 -15.31 17.09 -15.57
CA ARG A 13 -16.32 16.51 -14.66
C ARG A 13 -17.64 16.25 -15.38
N GLY A 14 -18.18 15.04 -15.21
CA GLY A 14 -19.50 14.68 -15.75
C GLY A 14 -19.52 14.42 -17.26
N PHE A 15 -18.35 14.35 -17.91
CA PHE A 15 -18.25 13.88 -19.29
C PHE A 15 -18.74 12.42 -19.36
N SER A 16 -19.55 12.13 -20.37
CA SER A 16 -20.32 10.88 -20.48
C SER A 16 -20.67 10.57 -21.94
N GLN A 17 -21.16 9.36 -22.21
CA GLN A 17 -21.65 8.92 -23.53
C GLN A 17 -22.60 9.92 -24.20
N LEU A 18 -23.36 10.72 -23.43
CA LEU A 18 -24.26 11.74 -23.98
C LEU A 18 -23.48 12.78 -24.81
N HIS A 19 -22.33 13.24 -24.31
CA HIS A 19 -21.50 14.26 -24.96
C HIS A 19 -20.84 13.70 -26.22
N ILE A 20 -20.39 12.44 -26.17
CA ILE A 20 -19.88 11.72 -27.35
C ILE A 20 -20.99 11.59 -28.40
N SER A 21 -22.21 11.27 -27.99
CA SER A 21 -23.37 11.13 -28.89
C SER A 21 -23.76 12.47 -29.53
N GLN A 22 -23.71 13.57 -28.78
CA GLN A 22 -23.94 14.92 -29.30
C GLN A 22 -22.86 15.31 -30.33
N TYR A 23 -21.59 14.99 -30.07
CA TYR A 23 -20.51 15.19 -31.04
C TYR A 23 -20.71 14.36 -32.31
N MET A 24 -21.15 13.10 -32.18
CA MET A 24 -21.48 12.25 -33.34
C MET A 24 -22.60 12.85 -34.19
N LEU A 25 -23.64 13.43 -33.57
CA LEU A 25 -24.71 14.12 -34.29
C LEU A 25 -24.18 15.35 -35.04
N LYS A 26 -23.36 16.19 -34.39
CA LYS A 26 -22.73 17.36 -35.02
C LYS A 26 -21.88 16.99 -36.24
N ILE A 27 -21.06 15.94 -36.15
CA ILE A 27 -20.25 15.50 -37.29
C ILE A 27 -21.13 14.94 -38.42
N ASN A 28 -22.21 14.23 -38.11
CA ASN A 28 -23.13 13.70 -39.12
C ASN A 28 -23.87 14.82 -39.86
N GLU A 29 -24.20 15.92 -39.18
CA GLU A 29 -24.80 17.10 -39.81
C GLU A 29 -23.82 17.83 -40.74
N ILE A 30 -22.54 17.91 -40.36
CA ILE A 30 -21.50 18.61 -41.14
C ILE A 30 -21.09 17.85 -42.41
N ASN A 31 -21.10 16.52 -42.39
CA ASN A 31 -20.56 15.72 -43.49
C ASN A 31 -21.52 15.49 -44.66
N GLU A 32 -22.77 15.96 -44.62
CA GLU A 32 -23.83 15.81 -45.66
C GLU A 32 -24.00 14.40 -46.29
N ASP A 33 -23.38 13.38 -45.70
CA ASP A 33 -23.31 12.03 -46.23
C ASP A 33 -24.32 11.12 -45.54
N SER A 34 -25.11 10.45 -46.37
CA SER A 34 -26.12 9.46 -46.02
C SER A 34 -25.51 8.26 -45.28
N GLY A 35 -25.40 8.36 -43.95
CA GLY A 35 -25.22 7.19 -43.11
C GLY A 35 -24.81 7.48 -41.68
N ALA A 36 -25.79 7.69 -40.79
CA ALA A 36 -25.60 7.61 -39.33
C ALA A 36 -24.84 6.33 -38.87
N CYS A 37 -24.80 5.31 -39.74
CA CYS A 37 -24.11 4.05 -39.54
C CYS A 37 -22.57 4.13 -39.62
N SER A 38 -21.95 5.09 -40.34
CA SER A 38 -20.48 5.15 -40.51
C SER A 38 -19.77 5.69 -39.27
N CYS A 39 -20.31 6.75 -38.67
CA CYS A 39 -19.84 7.34 -37.42
C CYS A 39 -20.06 6.38 -36.25
N LEU A 40 -21.23 5.71 -36.20
CA LEU A 40 -21.51 4.66 -35.21
C LEU A 40 -20.54 3.48 -35.32
N LYS A 41 -20.25 2.99 -36.54
CA LYS A 41 -19.23 1.94 -36.77
C LYS A 41 -17.85 2.36 -36.29
N SER A 42 -17.46 3.62 -36.54
CA SER A 42 -16.17 4.15 -36.10
C SER A 42 -16.11 4.32 -34.58
N SER A 43 -17.23 4.69 -33.94
CA SER A 43 -17.36 4.75 -32.49
C SER A 43 -17.27 3.37 -31.84
N ILE A 44 -17.97 2.36 -32.39
CA ILE A 44 -17.88 0.96 -31.92
C ILE A 44 -16.45 0.43 -32.07
N ALA A 45 -15.83 0.63 -33.23
CA ALA A 45 -14.44 0.24 -33.45
C ALA A 45 -13.47 1.00 -32.52
N GLY A 46 -13.75 2.27 -32.23
CA GLY A 46 -12.99 3.09 -31.29
C GLY A 46 -13.06 2.56 -29.86
N MET A 47 -14.26 2.16 -29.41
CA MET A 47 -14.47 1.47 -28.12
C MET A 47 -13.74 0.13 -28.06
N GLU A 48 -13.78 -0.66 -29.12
CA GLU A 48 -13.03 -1.94 -29.19
C GLU A 48 -11.52 -1.71 -29.15
N MET A 49 -11.00 -0.71 -29.87
CA MET A 49 -9.59 -0.32 -29.80
C MET A 49 -9.19 0.18 -28.42
N PHE A 50 -10.08 0.89 -27.74
CA PHE A 50 -9.84 1.31 -26.36
C PHE A 50 -9.78 0.10 -25.42
N ARG A 51 -10.76 -0.81 -25.49
CA ARG A 51 -10.76 -2.08 -24.72
C ARG A 51 -9.55 -2.96 -25.00
N ASN A 52 -9.02 -2.93 -26.22
CA ASN A 52 -7.84 -3.69 -26.63
C ASN A 52 -6.51 -2.93 -26.41
N ASN A 53 -6.49 -1.87 -25.59
CA ASN A 53 -5.27 -1.16 -25.15
C ASN A 53 -4.46 -0.49 -26.28
N PHE A 54 -5.11 0.16 -27.24
CA PHE A 54 -4.42 0.85 -28.34
C PHE A 54 -3.93 2.28 -28.00
N VAL A 55 -4.24 2.82 -26.81
CA VAL A 55 -3.76 4.15 -26.36
C VAL A 55 -2.41 4.03 -25.66
N ASN A 56 -1.37 4.71 -26.17
CA ASN A 56 -0.03 4.70 -25.59
C ASN A 56 0.16 5.78 -24.52
N SER A 57 -0.36 6.98 -24.75
CA SER A 57 -0.18 8.12 -23.85
C SER A 57 -1.27 9.17 -24.10
N LEU A 58 -1.63 9.90 -23.05
CA LEU A 58 -2.54 11.04 -23.09
C LEU A 58 -1.94 12.19 -22.29
N THR A 59 -1.87 13.36 -22.90
CA THR A 59 -1.45 14.62 -22.28
C THR A 59 -2.53 15.66 -22.49
N PHE A 60 -2.65 16.62 -21.57
CA PHE A 60 -3.65 17.67 -21.66
C PHE A 60 -3.08 19.05 -21.28
N SER A 61 -3.67 20.10 -21.82
CA SER A 61 -3.41 21.48 -21.44
C SER A 61 -4.72 22.23 -21.21
N GLU A 62 -4.79 22.93 -20.09
CA GLU A 62 -5.91 23.80 -19.73
C GLU A 62 -5.64 25.20 -20.24
N ASN A 63 -6.61 25.77 -20.97
CA ASN A 63 -6.62 27.19 -21.31
C ASN A 63 -7.67 27.91 -20.47
N LEU A 64 -7.21 28.48 -19.35
CA LEU A 64 -8.06 29.19 -18.38
C LEU A 64 -8.73 30.46 -18.94
N ALA A 65 -8.22 31.03 -20.03
CA ALA A 65 -8.81 32.22 -20.65
C ALA A 65 -10.06 31.89 -21.48
N ASP A 66 -10.02 30.76 -22.19
CA ASP A 66 -11.09 30.33 -23.09
C ASP A 66 -12.01 29.27 -22.47
N GLY A 67 -11.66 28.73 -21.29
CA GLY A 67 -12.42 27.68 -20.62
C GLY A 67 -12.32 26.31 -21.31
N THR A 68 -11.27 26.09 -22.11
CA THR A 68 -11.11 24.90 -22.94
C THR A 68 -10.01 23.96 -22.41
N LEU A 69 -10.19 22.68 -22.71
CA LEU A 69 -9.28 21.59 -22.42
C LEU A 69 -8.79 20.99 -23.74
N GLU A 70 -7.49 21.12 -23.99
CA GLU A 70 -6.82 20.51 -25.14
C GLU A 70 -6.23 19.17 -24.72
N LEU A 71 -6.60 18.09 -25.42
CA LEU A 71 -6.15 16.73 -25.19
C LEU A 71 -5.34 16.26 -26.39
N THR A 72 -4.15 15.73 -26.13
CA THR A 72 -3.29 15.09 -27.15
C THR A 72 -3.04 13.65 -26.75
N GLY A 73 -3.55 12.72 -27.58
CA GLY A 73 -3.40 11.28 -27.41
C GLY A 73 -2.54 10.63 -28.50
N LEU A 74 -1.77 9.61 -28.13
CA LEU A 74 -1.05 8.74 -29.08
C LEU A 74 -1.75 7.39 -29.17
N VAL A 75 -2.30 7.04 -30.34
CA VAL A 75 -3.08 5.80 -30.55
C VAL A 75 -2.41 4.91 -31.60
N LYS A 76 -2.13 3.64 -31.27
CA LYS A 76 -1.59 2.64 -32.18
C LYS A 76 -2.62 2.24 -33.24
N ALA A 77 -2.14 1.98 -34.46
CA ALA A 77 -2.95 1.40 -35.52
C ALA A 77 -3.14 -0.11 -35.29
N GLU A 78 -4.35 -0.61 -35.54
CA GLU A 78 -4.73 -2.01 -35.30
C GLU A 78 -3.88 -3.04 -36.07
N MET A 79 -3.59 -2.76 -37.33
CA MET A 79 -2.96 -3.71 -38.27
C MET A 79 -1.55 -3.29 -38.72
N LYS A 80 -1.01 -2.19 -38.17
CA LYS A 80 0.25 -1.58 -38.62
C LYS A 80 1.06 -1.11 -37.41
N LYS A 81 2.40 -1.18 -37.48
CA LYS A 81 3.32 -0.60 -36.49
C LYS A 81 3.41 0.94 -36.62
N ILE A 82 2.27 1.62 -36.64
CA ILE A 82 2.14 3.07 -36.78
C ILE A 82 1.35 3.60 -35.58
N THR A 83 1.73 4.78 -35.08
CA THR A 83 1.01 5.48 -34.01
C THR A 83 0.52 6.81 -34.56
N TYR A 84 -0.77 7.10 -34.38
CA TYR A 84 -1.41 8.34 -34.79
C TYR A 84 -1.49 9.30 -33.61
N LYS A 85 -1.15 10.57 -33.86
CA LYS A 85 -1.42 11.68 -32.96
C LYS A 85 -2.86 12.13 -33.16
N VAL A 86 -3.61 12.18 -32.07
CA VAL A 86 -5.02 12.58 -31.99
C VAL A 86 -5.09 13.79 -31.07
N ASP A 87 -5.68 14.88 -31.55
CA ASP A 87 -5.87 16.10 -30.77
C ASP A 87 -7.37 16.38 -30.63
N VAL A 88 -7.85 16.65 -29.41
CA VAL A 88 -9.27 16.86 -29.07
C VAL A 88 -9.40 18.08 -28.18
N CYS A 89 -10.33 18.98 -28.49
CA CYS A 89 -10.65 20.15 -27.69
C CYS A 89 -12.05 20.01 -27.08
N ILE A 90 -12.14 20.16 -25.76
CA ILE A 90 -13.39 20.02 -25.00
C ILE A 90 -13.61 21.29 -24.17
N ASP A 91 -14.83 21.79 -24.13
CA ASP A 91 -15.24 22.88 -23.24
C ASP A 91 -15.40 22.39 -21.80
N LEU A 92 -14.74 23.04 -20.83
CA LEU A 92 -14.73 22.60 -19.43
C LEU A 92 -16.07 22.84 -18.70
N HIS A 93 -16.90 23.77 -19.18
CA HIS A 93 -18.15 24.13 -18.51
C HIS A 93 -19.32 23.25 -18.98
N SER A 94 -19.41 23.04 -20.29
CA SER A 94 -20.50 22.33 -20.95
C SER A 94 -20.16 20.89 -21.31
N ASN A 95 -18.89 20.48 -21.18
CA ASN A 95 -18.37 19.17 -21.64
C ASN A 95 -18.59 18.94 -23.15
N GLU A 96 -18.79 20.01 -23.92
CA GLU A 96 -18.97 19.94 -25.36
C GLU A 96 -17.62 19.70 -26.06
N ILE A 97 -17.58 18.73 -26.98
CA ILE A 97 -16.41 18.51 -27.84
C ILE A 97 -16.46 19.55 -28.97
N LEU A 98 -15.53 20.50 -28.93
CA LEU A 98 -15.45 21.63 -29.87
C LEU A 98 -14.77 21.22 -31.19
N SER A 99 -13.69 20.43 -31.10
CA SER A 99 -12.97 19.95 -32.28
C SER A 99 -12.22 18.66 -31.98
N ALA A 100 -12.12 17.77 -32.97
CA ALA A 100 -11.17 16.66 -32.92
C ALA A 100 -10.48 16.47 -34.26
N GLU A 101 -9.18 16.21 -34.24
CA GLU A 101 -8.35 15.98 -35.40
C GLU A 101 -7.42 14.77 -35.19
N CYS A 102 -7.09 14.09 -36.28
CA CYS A 102 -6.20 12.94 -36.25
C CYS A 102 -5.37 12.88 -37.53
N LYS A 103 -4.09 12.48 -37.42
CA LYS A 103 -3.21 12.38 -38.60
C LYS A 103 -3.43 11.13 -39.47
N CYS A 104 -4.58 10.47 -39.35
CA CYS A 104 -4.91 9.30 -40.17
C CYS A 104 -5.64 9.71 -41.46
N ALA A 105 -5.77 8.78 -42.41
CA ALA A 105 -6.41 9.04 -43.70
C ALA A 105 -7.88 9.53 -43.61
N GLY A 106 -8.59 9.17 -42.53
CA GLY A 106 -9.95 9.65 -42.23
C GLY A 106 -9.99 10.68 -41.08
N GLY A 107 -8.87 11.36 -40.84
CA GLY A 107 -8.64 12.16 -39.65
C GLY A 107 -8.77 13.67 -39.81
N ALA A 108 -9.23 14.15 -40.97
CA ALA A 108 -9.43 15.59 -41.22
C ALA A 108 -10.46 16.17 -40.24
N ALA A 109 -10.22 17.39 -39.74
CA ALA A 109 -11.13 18.05 -38.81
C ALA A 109 -12.43 18.48 -39.50
N PRO A 110 -13.63 18.20 -38.95
CA PRO A 110 -13.90 17.43 -37.73
C PRO A 110 -13.80 15.90 -37.95
N SER A 111 -12.95 15.24 -37.16
CA SER A 111 -12.66 13.82 -37.38
C SER A 111 -13.68 12.89 -36.71
N SER A 112 -14.19 11.95 -37.49
CA SER A 112 -15.01 10.80 -37.06
C SER A 112 -14.23 9.47 -37.06
N CYS A 113 -12.89 9.51 -37.06
CA CYS A 113 -12.11 8.29 -37.13
C CYS A 113 -12.17 7.49 -35.82
N LYS A 114 -11.96 6.18 -35.92
CA LYS A 114 -11.92 5.28 -34.75
C LYS A 114 -10.91 5.70 -33.68
N HIS A 115 -9.78 6.31 -34.06
CA HIS A 115 -8.76 6.77 -33.11
C HIS A 115 -9.23 7.92 -32.22
N VAL A 116 -10.07 8.84 -32.75
CA VAL A 116 -10.69 9.92 -31.94
C VAL A 116 -11.64 9.30 -30.93
N PHE A 117 -12.51 8.39 -31.37
CA PHE A 117 -13.42 7.70 -30.47
C PHE A 117 -12.71 6.86 -29.41
N THR A 118 -11.55 6.28 -29.72
CA THR A 118 -10.71 5.62 -28.71
C THR A 118 -10.30 6.57 -27.58
N ILE A 119 -9.90 7.82 -27.90
CA ILE A 119 -9.57 8.83 -26.88
C ILE A 119 -10.81 9.31 -26.14
N LEU A 120 -11.94 9.52 -26.83
CA LEU A 120 -13.19 9.94 -26.18
C LEU A 120 -13.73 8.87 -25.21
N SER A 121 -13.68 7.59 -25.58
CA SER A 121 -14.05 6.47 -24.69
C SER A 121 -13.11 6.36 -23.49
N PHE A 122 -11.82 6.64 -23.67
CA PHE A 122 -10.88 6.73 -22.55
C PHE A 122 -11.28 7.84 -21.57
N VAL A 123 -11.57 9.05 -22.08
CA VAL A 123 -11.95 10.21 -21.26
C VAL A 123 -13.26 9.96 -20.53
N GLU A 124 -14.23 9.34 -21.19
CA GLU A 124 -15.48 8.91 -20.57
C GLU A 124 -15.23 7.93 -19.42
N GLU A 125 -14.50 6.84 -19.65
CA GLU A 125 -14.28 5.84 -18.60
C GLU A 125 -13.49 6.44 -17.42
N TYR A 126 -12.56 7.35 -17.71
CA TYR A 126 -11.86 8.10 -16.68
C TYR A 126 -12.80 8.95 -15.81
N CYS A 127 -13.77 9.64 -16.43
CA CYS A 127 -14.75 10.47 -15.73
C CYS A 127 -15.81 9.65 -14.98
N VAL A 128 -16.33 8.59 -15.58
CA VAL A 128 -17.37 7.71 -14.99
C VAL A 128 -16.85 6.97 -13.76
N LYS A 129 -15.57 6.55 -13.77
CA LYS A 129 -14.95 5.91 -12.61
C LYS A 129 -14.57 6.88 -11.49
N GLU A 130 -14.90 8.17 -11.63
CA GLU A 130 -14.61 9.25 -10.69
C GLU A 130 -13.14 9.25 -10.20
N LEU A 131 -12.20 8.93 -11.10
CA LEU A 131 -10.77 8.77 -10.77
C LEU A 131 -10.07 10.09 -10.39
N TYR A 132 -10.79 11.22 -10.49
CA TYR A 132 -10.35 12.56 -10.05
C TYR A 132 -10.74 12.90 -8.61
N ASN A 133 -11.49 12.04 -7.90
CA ASN A 133 -11.85 12.29 -6.51
C ASN A 133 -10.61 12.15 -5.60
N ALA A 134 -9.85 13.23 -5.46
CA ALA A 134 -8.90 13.37 -4.37
C ALA A 134 -9.65 13.30 -3.03
N PRO A 135 -9.07 12.73 -1.96
CA PRO A 135 -9.68 12.64 -0.63
C PRO A 135 -10.13 13.99 -0.03
N THR A 136 -9.68 15.10 -0.63
CA THR A 136 -9.86 16.47 -0.15
C THR A 136 -11.07 17.21 -0.72
N GLU A 137 -11.81 16.62 -1.69
CA GLU A 137 -12.96 17.30 -2.31
C GLU A 137 -14.28 17.17 -1.54
N ILE A 138 -14.31 16.38 -0.46
CA ILE A 138 -15.39 16.42 0.51
C ILE A 138 -15.13 17.59 1.45
N LEU A 139 -15.99 18.61 1.42
CA LEU A 139 -15.96 19.74 2.36
C LEU A 139 -15.78 19.24 3.81
N GLN A 140 -14.62 19.58 4.37
CA GLN A 140 -14.23 19.37 5.76
C GLN A 140 -15.33 19.81 6.75
N GLN A 141 -15.92 18.85 7.47
CA GLN A 141 -17.12 19.07 8.30
C GLN A 141 -16.84 19.56 9.74
N TRP A 142 -15.58 19.81 10.11
CA TRP A 142 -15.19 20.24 11.47
C TRP A 142 -15.90 21.53 11.93
N HIS A 143 -16.28 22.40 10.99
CA HIS A 143 -16.95 23.67 11.27
C HIS A 143 -18.49 23.58 11.35
N LYS A 144 -19.12 22.41 11.16
CA LYS A 144 -20.56 22.26 11.44
C LYS A 144 -20.75 22.08 12.94
N PRO A 145 -21.29 23.07 13.68
CA PRO A 145 -21.59 22.88 15.09
C PRO A 145 -22.66 21.80 15.21
N SER A 146 -22.37 20.73 15.95
CA SER A 146 -23.38 19.75 16.32
C SER A 146 -24.56 20.47 16.98
N LYS A 147 -25.80 20.09 16.63
CA LYS A 147 -27.01 20.59 17.31
C LYS A 147 -26.89 20.22 18.80
N LYS A 148 -26.45 21.18 19.63
CA LYS A 148 -26.37 20.98 21.08
C LYS A 148 -27.75 20.58 21.60
N LYS A 149 -27.89 19.34 22.09
CA LYS A 149 -29.02 18.97 22.93
C LYS A 149 -29.01 19.91 24.14
N ARG A 150 -30.03 20.76 24.26
CA ARG A 150 -30.24 21.56 25.48
C ARG A 150 -30.72 20.61 26.56
N PHE A 151 -29.81 20.20 27.43
CA PHE A 151 -30.19 19.56 28.68
C PHE A 151 -30.60 20.66 29.68
N PRO A 152 -31.72 20.50 30.40
CA PRO A 152 -32.11 21.46 31.43
C PRO A 152 -31.02 21.50 32.52
N ALA A 153 -30.74 22.69 33.04
CA ALA A 153 -29.75 22.87 34.10
C ALA A 153 -30.20 22.11 35.36
N GLN A 154 -29.47 21.07 35.74
CA GLN A 154 -29.71 20.36 37.00
C GLN A 154 -29.37 21.25 38.19
N LYS A 155 -30.22 21.22 39.22
CA LYS A 155 -29.99 21.92 40.48
C LYS A 155 -28.78 21.31 41.19
N ILE A 156 -27.92 22.16 41.76
CA ILE A 156 -26.72 21.75 42.52
C ILE A 156 -27.03 20.74 43.64
N SER A 157 -28.24 20.77 44.20
CA SER A 157 -28.72 19.79 45.19
C SER A 157 -28.78 18.36 44.65
N GLU A 158 -29.09 18.15 43.37
CA GLU A 158 -29.10 16.83 42.72
C GLU A 158 -27.68 16.31 42.41
N PHE A 159 -26.73 17.23 42.20
CA PHE A 159 -25.31 16.90 42.00
C PHE A 159 -24.64 16.44 43.31
N ILE A 160 -25.04 16.98 44.45
CA ILE A 160 -24.50 16.57 45.75
C ILE A 160 -25.09 15.21 46.18
N ALA A 161 -26.38 14.98 45.96
CA ALA A 161 -27.03 13.70 46.27
C ALA A 161 -26.48 12.53 45.44
N SER A 162 -26.11 12.77 44.17
CA SER A 162 -25.53 11.77 43.27
C SER A 162 -24.04 11.45 43.55
N ASN A 163 -23.34 12.27 44.34
CA ASN A 163 -21.94 12.02 44.72
C ASN A 163 -21.78 11.34 46.09
N LEU A 164 -22.84 11.26 46.91
CA LEU A 164 -22.82 10.56 48.20
C LEU A 164 -23.10 9.05 48.08
N ILE A 165 -23.53 8.58 46.90
CA ILE A 165 -23.68 7.16 46.58
C ILE A 165 -22.97 6.90 45.25
N ARG A 166 -21.64 6.91 45.26
CA ARG A 166 -20.90 6.09 44.31
C ARG A 166 -20.51 4.80 45.03
N PRO A 167 -21.06 3.64 44.64
CA PRO A 167 -20.37 2.39 44.87
C PRO A 167 -18.95 2.57 44.32
N THR A 168 -17.95 2.09 45.06
CA THR A 168 -16.60 1.89 44.55
C THR A 168 -16.66 1.40 43.10
N ASN A 169 -16.11 2.18 42.16
CA ASN A 169 -16.10 1.84 40.74
C ASN A 169 -15.65 0.39 40.55
N GLN A 170 -16.58 -0.50 40.18
CA GLN A 170 -16.31 -1.94 39.98
C GLN A 170 -15.63 -2.25 38.63
N ASN A 171 -15.17 -1.24 37.88
CA ASN A 171 -14.53 -1.44 36.57
C ASN A 171 -13.05 -1.01 36.50
N THR A 172 -12.33 -0.98 37.62
CA THR A 172 -10.87 -1.17 37.59
C THR A 172 -10.58 -2.65 37.76
N SER A 173 -10.94 -3.46 36.75
CA SER A 173 -10.48 -4.84 36.73
C SER A 173 -8.98 -4.81 36.48
N VAL A 174 -8.22 -5.25 37.49
CA VAL A 174 -6.80 -5.52 37.34
C VAL A 174 -6.67 -6.64 36.32
N ASN A 175 -5.92 -6.41 35.24
CA ASN A 175 -5.70 -7.45 34.24
C ASN A 175 -4.71 -8.48 34.82
N PHE A 176 -5.23 -9.49 35.52
CA PHE A 176 -4.41 -10.55 36.12
C PHE A 176 -3.65 -11.38 35.08
N GLU A 177 -4.15 -11.46 33.84
CA GLU A 177 -3.44 -12.06 32.70
C GLU A 177 -2.22 -11.20 32.29
N ALA A 178 -2.34 -9.87 32.36
CA ALA A 178 -1.20 -8.97 32.19
C ALA A 178 -0.16 -9.15 33.31
N LEU A 179 -0.56 -9.39 34.55
CA LEU A 179 0.38 -9.65 35.66
C LEU A 179 1.14 -10.98 35.52
N SER A 180 0.53 -12.00 34.91
CA SER A 180 1.21 -13.27 34.63
C SER A 180 2.10 -13.21 33.38
N LEU A 181 1.88 -12.22 32.50
CA LEU A 181 2.55 -12.07 31.20
C LEU A 181 3.50 -10.84 31.10
N LEU A 182 3.52 -9.89 32.05
CA LEU A 182 4.32 -8.65 31.99
C LEU A 182 5.18 -8.34 33.24
N LYS A 183 6.45 -8.01 32.97
CA LYS A 183 7.27 -6.87 33.47
C LYS A 183 7.07 -6.43 34.93
N ARG A 184 8.09 -6.70 35.77
CA ARG A 184 8.23 -6.11 37.11
C ARG A 184 8.23 -4.56 37.14
N ASN A 185 8.44 -3.91 35.99
CA ASN A 185 8.55 -2.45 35.85
C ASN A 185 7.49 -1.84 34.91
N ALA A 186 6.36 -2.50 34.66
CA ALA A 186 5.31 -1.93 33.81
C ALA A 186 4.68 -0.69 34.49
N PRO A 187 4.37 0.40 33.73
CA PRO A 187 3.68 1.55 34.30
C PRO A 187 2.32 1.14 34.87
N ILE A 188 1.90 1.73 35.99
CA ILE A 188 0.69 1.32 36.71
C ILE A 188 -0.58 1.30 35.82
N PHE A 189 -0.60 2.14 34.78
CA PHE A 189 -1.69 2.25 33.81
C PHE A 189 -1.77 1.09 32.81
N SER A 190 -0.73 0.28 32.63
CA SER A 190 -0.82 -0.96 31.81
C SER A 190 -1.42 -2.14 32.59
N VAL A 191 -1.49 -2.01 33.93
CA VAL A 191 -2.04 -3.03 34.84
C VAL A 191 -3.50 -2.71 35.20
N VAL A 192 -3.86 -1.43 35.19
CA VAL A 192 -5.21 -0.93 35.40
C VAL A 192 -5.85 -0.70 34.04
N ASN A 193 -6.92 -1.44 33.69
CA ASN A 193 -7.73 -1.19 32.50
C ASN A 193 -8.50 0.15 32.65
N ASP A 194 -7.82 1.29 32.61
CA ASP A 194 -8.46 2.59 32.50
C ASP A 194 -8.77 2.85 31.03
N GLY A 195 -10.06 2.74 30.66
CA GLY A 195 -10.52 2.98 29.28
C GLY A 195 -10.27 4.41 28.76
N ARG A 196 -9.67 5.30 29.56
CA ARG A 196 -9.22 6.64 29.16
C ARG A 196 -7.77 6.68 28.66
N PHE A 197 -6.98 5.62 28.85
CA PHE A 197 -5.58 5.55 28.42
C PHE A 197 -5.42 4.53 27.29
N ASP A 198 -5.09 5.03 26.10
CA ASP A 198 -4.70 4.20 24.95
C ASP A 198 -3.17 4.04 24.95
N GLU A 199 -2.70 2.88 25.41
CA GLU A 199 -1.27 2.54 25.47
C GLU A 199 -0.63 2.54 24.08
N ASP A 200 -1.33 2.04 23.06
CA ASP A 200 -0.85 2.01 21.69
C ASP A 200 -0.67 3.47 21.20
N GLU A 201 -1.66 4.34 21.42
CA GLU A 201 -1.57 5.76 21.06
C GLU A 201 -0.43 6.47 21.79
N PHE A 202 -0.22 6.17 23.07
CA PHE A 202 0.90 6.73 23.84
C PHE A 202 2.26 6.28 23.28
N LEU A 203 2.43 4.98 22.99
CA LEU A 203 3.67 4.45 22.43
C LEU A 203 3.94 5.01 21.01
N PHE A 204 2.89 5.19 20.21
CA PHE A 204 2.98 5.86 18.92
C PHE A 204 3.45 7.31 19.04
N LYS A 205 2.85 8.10 19.94
CA LYS A 205 3.25 9.50 20.15
C LYS A 205 4.68 9.66 20.67
N ASN A 206 5.19 8.66 21.38
CA ASN A 206 6.52 8.67 21.98
C ASN A 206 7.56 7.87 21.16
N SER A 207 7.27 7.58 19.89
CA SER A 207 8.20 6.91 18.97
C SER A 207 8.11 7.52 17.57
N ILE A 208 9.03 7.11 16.69
CA ILE A 208 8.98 7.51 15.29
C ILE A 208 7.81 6.84 14.55
N CYS A 209 7.16 7.59 13.66
CA CYS A 209 6.22 7.05 12.69
C CYS A 209 6.98 6.30 11.58
N LEU A 210 6.43 5.19 11.12
CA LEU A 210 6.99 4.39 10.02
C LEU A 210 6.07 4.49 8.79
N PRO A 211 6.61 4.58 7.56
CA PRO A 211 8.03 4.67 7.22
C PRO A 211 8.64 6.03 7.62
N VAL A 212 9.94 6.03 7.95
CA VAL A 212 10.69 7.28 8.13
C VAL A 212 11.06 7.81 6.74
N ILE A 213 10.62 8.98 6.33
CA ILE A 213 11.09 9.58 5.06
C ILE A 213 12.04 10.74 5.39
N PRO A 214 13.27 10.79 4.84
CA PRO A 214 14.15 11.94 5.00
C PRO A 214 13.53 13.14 4.30
N ALA A 215 13.69 14.35 4.86
CA ALA A 215 13.13 15.57 4.30
C ALA A 215 13.64 15.95 2.89
N GLU A 216 14.70 15.29 2.39
CA GLU A 216 15.47 15.74 1.22
C GLU A 216 15.81 14.61 0.22
N GLU A 217 14.86 13.79 -0.21
CA GLU A 217 15.13 12.86 -1.33
C GLU A 217 14.00 12.81 -2.35
N GLU A 218 14.13 13.65 -3.39
CA GLU A 218 13.23 13.76 -4.55
C GLU A 218 13.43 12.69 -5.63
N ASN A 219 14.43 11.81 -5.50
CA ASN A 219 14.65 10.76 -6.49
C ASN A 219 13.70 9.58 -6.25
N ASN A 220 12.49 9.69 -6.79
CA ASN A 220 11.61 8.54 -6.99
C ASN A 220 12.29 7.59 -7.99
N PRO A 221 12.44 6.30 -7.68
CA PRO A 221 12.94 5.34 -8.67
C PRO A 221 12.01 5.35 -9.89
N THR A 222 12.57 5.63 -11.07
CA THR A 222 11.83 5.56 -12.33
C THR A 222 11.49 4.09 -12.60
N ILE A 223 10.18 3.79 -12.61
CA ILE A 223 9.67 2.46 -12.91
C ILE A 223 9.57 2.36 -14.44
N ASP A 224 10.67 1.99 -15.11
CA ASP A 224 10.71 1.82 -16.57
C ASP A 224 10.17 0.43 -16.96
N PHE A 225 8.89 0.19 -16.71
CA PHE A 225 8.18 -1.01 -17.13
C PHE A 225 7.07 -0.63 -18.12
N GLU A 226 7.00 -1.33 -19.26
CA GLU A 226 5.85 -1.24 -20.16
C GLU A 226 4.63 -1.89 -19.49
N LEU A 227 3.78 -1.07 -18.86
CA LEU A 227 2.55 -1.49 -18.21
C LEU A 227 1.34 -1.23 -19.11
N SER A 228 0.32 -2.07 -19.01
CA SER A 228 -0.98 -1.82 -19.63
C SER A 228 -1.72 -0.69 -18.92
N LEU A 229 -2.72 -0.10 -19.58
CA LEU A 229 -3.56 0.93 -18.97
C LEU A 229 -4.28 0.40 -17.73
N GLU A 230 -4.81 -0.83 -17.79
CA GLU A 230 -5.44 -1.50 -16.66
C GLU A 230 -4.49 -1.62 -15.45
N GLU A 231 -3.25 -2.02 -15.68
CA GLU A 231 -2.21 -2.12 -14.64
C GLU A 231 -1.92 -0.75 -14.02
N ILE A 232 -1.78 0.28 -14.84
CA ILE A 232 -1.56 1.66 -14.40
C ILE A 232 -2.74 2.16 -13.55
N LEU A 233 -3.97 2.00 -14.04
CA LEU A 233 -5.18 2.43 -13.35
C LEU A 233 -5.34 1.70 -12.01
N PHE A 234 -5.05 0.39 -11.97
CA PHE A 234 -5.09 -0.39 -10.74
C PHE A 234 -4.03 0.07 -9.73
N LEU A 235 -2.80 0.35 -10.19
CA LEU A 235 -1.74 0.89 -9.33
C LEU A 235 -2.13 2.23 -8.71
N HIS A 236 -2.65 3.17 -9.49
CA HIS A 236 -3.04 4.49 -9.00
C HIS A 236 -4.25 4.45 -8.07
N SER A 237 -5.26 3.62 -8.37
CA SER A 237 -6.49 3.57 -7.59
C SER A 237 -6.40 2.74 -6.32
N ARG A 238 -5.53 1.70 -6.28
CA ARG A 238 -5.51 0.72 -5.17
C ARG A 238 -4.18 0.57 -4.45
N ILE A 239 -3.04 0.84 -5.10
CA ILE A 239 -1.71 0.46 -4.57
C ILE A 239 -0.87 1.69 -4.18
N LYS A 240 -0.82 2.72 -5.02
CA LYS A 240 -0.13 3.97 -4.72
C LYS A 240 -0.80 4.65 -3.54
N ILE A 241 0.02 5.06 -2.58
CA ILE A 241 -0.40 5.74 -1.38
C ILE A 241 0.59 6.84 -1.04
N ASP A 242 0.11 7.88 -0.37
CA ASP A 242 0.97 8.93 0.19
C ASP A 242 1.56 8.52 1.56
N LEU A 243 2.44 9.38 2.11
CA LEU A 243 3.08 9.13 3.40
C LEU A 243 2.08 9.09 4.56
N THR A 244 1.07 9.96 4.56
CA THR A 244 0.08 10.05 5.63
C THR A 244 -0.76 8.77 5.68
N GLN A 245 -1.21 8.30 4.51
CA GLN A 245 -1.91 7.04 4.34
C GLN A 245 -1.04 5.85 4.76
N ALA A 246 0.25 5.84 4.40
CA ALA A 246 1.17 4.79 4.79
C ALA A 246 1.32 4.68 6.32
N GLN A 247 1.50 5.82 7.01
CA GLN A 247 1.60 5.87 8.47
C GLN A 247 0.27 5.50 9.14
N GLU A 248 -0.86 5.89 8.56
CA GLU A 248 -2.17 5.53 9.08
C GLU A 248 -2.45 4.02 8.92
N ILE A 249 -2.06 3.42 7.80
CA ILE A 249 -2.13 1.97 7.58
C ILE A 249 -1.28 1.26 8.63
N GLU A 250 -0.04 1.68 8.85
CA GLU A 250 0.83 1.07 9.86
C GLU A 250 0.17 1.11 11.24
N LYS A 251 -0.29 2.29 11.69
CA LYS A 251 -0.97 2.45 12.99
C LYS A 251 -2.21 1.56 13.10
N LYS A 252 -3.05 1.52 12.07
CA LYS A 252 -4.28 0.72 12.08
C LYS A 252 -4.03 -0.78 12.00
N THR A 253 -2.84 -1.23 11.57
CA THR A 253 -2.56 -2.65 11.26
C THR A 253 -1.59 -3.33 12.24
N VAL A 254 -1.25 -2.68 13.36
CA VAL A 254 -0.38 -3.20 14.42
C VAL A 254 -0.79 -4.60 14.89
N LYS A 255 -2.09 -4.83 15.08
CA LYS A 255 -2.63 -6.15 15.44
C LYS A 255 -2.78 -6.98 14.16
N GLN A 256 -1.68 -7.59 13.70
CA GLN A 256 -1.39 -8.31 12.43
C GLN A 256 -2.39 -9.38 11.93
N GLN A 257 -3.70 -9.19 12.12
CA GLN A 257 -4.77 -10.11 11.76
C GLN A 257 -6.06 -9.39 11.33
N ASN A 258 -6.07 -8.05 11.28
CA ASN A 258 -7.26 -7.33 10.83
C ASN A 258 -7.43 -7.37 9.30
N ASP A 259 -8.66 -7.12 8.84
CA ASP A 259 -9.00 -7.25 7.42
C ASP A 259 -8.24 -6.23 6.56
N LEU A 260 -7.98 -5.04 7.10
CA LEU A 260 -7.15 -4.03 6.45
C LEU A 260 -5.73 -4.55 6.17
N TRP A 261 -5.10 -5.17 7.17
CA TRP A 261 -3.77 -5.77 7.06
C TRP A 261 -3.74 -6.87 5.99
N LYS A 262 -4.79 -7.72 5.95
CA LYS A 262 -4.90 -8.78 4.93
C LYS A 262 -5.03 -8.20 3.52
N VAL A 263 -5.93 -7.23 3.32
CA VAL A 263 -6.15 -6.59 2.01
C VAL A 263 -4.89 -5.86 1.54
N GLN A 264 -4.27 -5.04 2.40
CA GLN A 264 -3.08 -4.27 2.04
C GLN A 264 -1.87 -5.17 1.72
N ARG A 265 -1.77 -6.34 2.34
CA ARG A 265 -0.75 -7.37 2.02
C ARG A 265 -1.05 -8.15 0.76
N LEU A 266 -2.31 -8.31 0.38
CA LEU A 266 -2.68 -8.96 -0.88
C LEU A 266 -2.26 -8.08 -2.08
N LEU A 267 -2.35 -6.77 -1.94
CA LEU A 267 -1.97 -5.79 -2.97
C LEU A 267 -0.45 -5.64 -3.15
N ARG A 268 0.36 -6.15 -2.23
CA ARG A 268 1.80 -5.85 -2.14
C ARG A 268 2.65 -7.09 -1.94
N LEU A 269 3.85 -7.07 -2.52
CA LEU A 269 4.80 -8.14 -2.24
C LEU A 269 5.48 -7.89 -0.88
N THR A 270 5.30 -8.83 0.04
CA THR A 270 5.79 -8.70 1.41
C THR A 270 7.23 -9.19 1.61
N ALA A 271 7.98 -8.54 2.50
CA ALA A 271 9.41 -8.79 2.73
C ALA A 271 9.75 -10.26 3.04
N SER A 272 8.85 -11.00 3.70
CA SER A 272 9.04 -12.43 3.99
C SER A 272 9.11 -13.31 2.74
N ASN A 273 8.63 -12.82 1.58
CA ASN A 273 8.69 -13.53 0.31
C ASN A 273 9.92 -13.16 -0.55
N PHE A 274 10.72 -12.16 -0.17
CA PHE A 274 11.82 -11.66 -1.00
C PHE A 274 12.85 -12.75 -1.29
N TYR A 275 13.22 -13.56 -0.30
CA TYR A 275 14.13 -14.69 -0.51
C TYR A 275 13.62 -15.67 -1.59
N ARG A 276 12.32 -15.99 -1.54
CA ARG A 276 11.68 -16.93 -2.48
C ARG A 276 11.73 -16.37 -3.88
N VAL A 277 11.48 -15.07 -4.06
CA VAL A 277 11.52 -14.41 -5.37
C VAL A 277 12.95 -14.37 -5.92
N VAL A 278 13.91 -13.92 -5.11
CA VAL A 278 15.30 -13.74 -5.55
C VAL A 278 15.97 -15.06 -5.99
N HIS A 279 15.65 -16.18 -5.34
CA HIS A 279 16.29 -17.48 -5.64
C HIS A 279 15.47 -18.36 -6.58
N ARG A 280 14.27 -17.93 -6.99
CA ARG A 280 13.45 -18.72 -7.89
C ARG A 280 13.90 -18.49 -9.34
N ARG A 281 14.23 -19.58 -10.04
CA ARG A 281 14.60 -19.55 -11.46
C ARG A 281 13.40 -19.78 -12.40
N ASN A 282 12.51 -20.71 -12.04
CA ASN A 282 11.35 -21.13 -12.85
C ASN A 282 10.04 -21.00 -12.05
N ASP A 283 8.88 -21.17 -12.69
CA ASP A 283 7.57 -21.24 -12.03
C ASP A 283 7.17 -19.99 -11.23
N LEU A 284 7.60 -18.82 -11.71
CA LEU A 284 7.29 -17.53 -11.10
C LEU A 284 5.76 -17.27 -11.04
N GLN A 285 5.00 -17.77 -12.02
CA GLN A 285 3.53 -17.73 -12.02
C GLN A 285 2.93 -18.51 -10.83
N SER A 286 3.36 -19.75 -10.63
CA SER A 286 2.91 -20.58 -9.50
C SER A 286 3.33 -19.97 -8.15
N LEU A 287 4.54 -19.37 -8.09
CA LEU A 287 4.98 -18.64 -6.90
C LEU A 287 4.04 -17.47 -6.60
N SER A 288 3.67 -16.67 -7.60
CA SER A 288 2.72 -15.57 -7.43
C SER A 288 1.37 -16.05 -6.93
N GLN A 289 0.80 -17.12 -7.50
CA GLN A 289 -0.46 -17.70 -7.04
C GLN A 289 -0.35 -18.16 -5.58
N THR A 290 0.73 -18.85 -5.23
CA THR A 290 1.00 -19.30 -3.85
C THR A 290 1.09 -18.14 -2.86
N ILE A 291 1.61 -16.97 -3.29
CA ILE A 291 1.69 -15.77 -2.45
C ILE A 291 0.29 -15.17 -2.22
N LEU A 292 -0.60 -15.27 -3.20
CA LEU A 292 -1.97 -14.74 -3.14
C LEU A 292 -2.97 -15.70 -2.47
N GLU A 293 -2.59 -16.96 -2.26
CA GLU A 293 -3.42 -17.96 -1.57
C GLU A 293 -3.48 -17.66 -0.07
N ASP A 294 -4.70 -17.54 0.46
CA ASP A 294 -4.92 -17.51 1.90
C ASP A 294 -4.89 -18.94 2.44
N LYS A 295 -3.82 -19.29 3.18
CA LYS A 295 -3.64 -20.63 3.76
C LYS A 295 -3.77 -20.56 5.25
N ASN A 296 -4.70 -21.34 5.80
CA ASN A 296 -4.72 -21.60 7.23
C ASN A 296 -3.61 -22.60 7.59
N LEU A 297 -2.54 -22.10 8.19
CA LEU A 297 -1.38 -22.88 8.59
C LEU A 297 -1.33 -23.15 10.11
N ASP A 298 -2.43 -22.89 10.83
CA ASP A 298 -2.45 -22.98 12.30
C ASP A 298 -2.28 -24.42 12.83
N HIS A 299 -2.54 -25.41 11.97
CA HIS A 299 -2.28 -26.81 12.26
C HIS A 299 -0.78 -27.15 12.34
N ILE A 300 0.11 -26.30 11.80
CA ILE A 300 1.55 -26.55 11.80
C ILE A 300 2.13 -26.26 13.19
N PRO A 301 2.73 -27.25 13.89
CA PRO A 301 3.22 -27.07 15.26
C PRO A 301 4.21 -25.91 15.42
N ALA A 302 5.08 -25.69 14.44
CA ALA A 302 6.06 -24.61 14.47
C ALA A 302 5.40 -23.21 14.44
N ILE A 303 4.30 -23.05 13.70
CA ILE A 303 3.56 -21.78 13.63
C ILE A 303 2.82 -21.52 14.93
N ARG A 304 2.15 -22.55 15.47
CA ARG A 304 1.50 -22.46 16.79
C ARG A 304 2.51 -22.13 17.89
N HIS A 305 3.69 -22.76 17.86
CA HIS A 305 4.78 -22.46 18.78
C HIS A 305 5.23 -20.99 18.65
N GLY A 306 5.38 -20.48 17.42
CA GLY A 306 5.62 -19.07 17.15
C GLY A 306 4.61 -18.16 17.84
N LYS A 307 3.32 -18.34 17.55
CA LYS A 307 2.23 -17.53 18.10
C LYS A 307 2.20 -17.51 19.64
N ILE A 308 2.54 -18.62 20.29
CA ILE A 308 2.54 -18.72 21.75
C ILE A 308 3.70 -17.92 22.37
N TYR A 309 4.90 -18.02 21.81
CA TYR A 309 6.11 -17.50 22.46
C TYR A 309 6.57 -16.14 21.95
N GLU A 310 6.05 -15.66 20.81
CA GLU A 310 6.45 -14.37 20.23
C GLU A 310 6.31 -13.22 21.23
N ASN A 311 5.14 -13.08 21.87
CA ASN A 311 4.91 -12.03 22.87
C ASN A 311 5.84 -12.14 24.09
N LYS A 312 6.17 -13.37 24.52
CA LYS A 312 7.13 -13.59 25.60
C LYS A 312 8.53 -13.08 25.23
N VAL A 313 8.95 -13.31 23.98
CA VAL A 313 10.25 -12.84 23.48
C VAL A 313 10.25 -11.32 23.30
N LYS A 314 9.19 -10.73 22.76
CA LYS A 314 9.04 -9.27 22.68
C LYS A 314 9.12 -8.61 24.06
N ASN A 315 8.47 -9.20 25.07
CA ASN A 315 8.56 -8.74 26.45
C ASN A 315 9.99 -8.82 27.00
N TYR A 316 10.70 -9.93 26.77
CA TYR A 316 12.11 -10.05 27.15
C TYR A 316 12.98 -8.96 26.48
N VAL A 317 12.77 -8.68 25.19
CA VAL A 317 13.51 -7.61 24.49
C VAL A 317 13.22 -6.26 25.12
N ALA A 318 11.95 -5.94 25.38
CA ALA A 318 11.57 -4.68 26.03
C ALA A 318 12.15 -4.54 27.46
N GLU A 319 12.30 -5.64 28.19
CA GLU A 319 12.93 -5.65 29.53
C GLU A 319 14.45 -5.54 29.46
N LYS A 320 15.09 -6.13 28.45
CA LYS A 320 16.54 -6.08 28.27
C LYS A 320 17.03 -4.69 27.83
N TYR A 321 16.24 -4.01 27.00
CA TYR A 321 16.56 -2.69 26.46
C TYR A 321 15.73 -1.59 27.14
N THR A 322 15.86 -1.45 28.46
CA THR A 322 15.05 -0.50 29.27
C THR A 322 15.19 0.96 28.86
N ASP A 323 16.32 1.33 28.26
CA ASP A 323 16.59 2.69 27.77
C ASP A 323 15.83 3.02 26.48
N PHE A 324 15.15 2.04 25.90
CA PHE A 324 14.37 2.16 24.67
C PHE A 324 12.89 1.90 24.95
N LYS A 325 12.03 2.58 24.19
CA LYS A 325 10.60 2.31 24.13
C LYS A 325 10.33 1.27 23.06
N PHE A 326 9.89 0.09 23.49
CA PHE A 326 9.41 -0.94 22.58
C PHE A 326 7.94 -0.68 22.21
N ARG A 327 7.61 -0.83 20.92
CA ARG A 327 6.22 -0.93 20.44
C ARG A 327 6.11 -1.99 19.36
N ASP A 328 4.93 -2.57 19.22
CA ASP A 328 4.58 -3.38 18.06
C ASP A 328 4.47 -2.49 16.80
N VAL A 329 4.70 -3.11 15.64
CA VAL A 329 4.68 -2.43 14.34
C VAL A 329 3.66 -3.11 13.43
N GLY A 330 2.89 -2.30 12.72
CA GLY A 330 1.94 -2.77 11.72
C GLY A 330 2.56 -3.09 10.37
N LEU A 331 1.74 -3.03 9.33
CA LEU A 331 2.22 -3.08 7.96
C LEU A 331 2.82 -1.73 7.57
N VAL A 332 4.14 -1.72 7.36
CA VAL A 332 4.88 -0.60 6.83
C VAL A 332 4.90 -0.68 5.30
N ILE A 333 4.52 0.41 4.66
CA ILE A 333 4.59 0.61 3.21
C ILE A 333 5.38 1.89 3.01
N ASN A 334 6.38 1.87 2.13
CA ASN A 334 7.07 3.10 1.76
C ASN A 334 6.49 3.63 0.45
N PRO A 335 6.02 4.89 0.40
CA PRO A 335 5.54 5.51 -0.83
C PRO A 335 6.48 5.39 -2.03
N LYS A 336 7.82 5.41 -1.82
CA LYS A 336 8.81 5.26 -2.91
C LYS A 336 8.75 3.90 -3.63
N PHE A 337 8.28 2.87 -2.93
CA PHE A 337 8.12 1.53 -3.47
C PHE A 337 6.82 0.93 -2.93
N TYR A 338 5.73 1.66 -3.22
CA TYR A 338 4.37 1.43 -2.76
C TYR A 338 3.81 0.02 -3.05
N PHE A 339 4.41 -0.71 -3.99
CA PHE A 339 4.07 -2.08 -4.36
C PHE A 339 4.69 -3.15 -3.43
N LEU A 340 5.57 -2.75 -2.52
CA LEU A 340 6.20 -3.60 -1.52
C LEU A 340 5.64 -3.29 -0.12
N GLY A 341 5.72 -4.27 0.78
CA GLY A 341 5.32 -4.09 2.17
C GLY A 341 6.15 -4.92 3.15
N ALA A 342 6.17 -4.49 4.41
CA ALA A 342 6.86 -5.20 5.48
C ALA A 342 6.05 -5.15 6.77
N SER A 343 6.10 -6.20 7.57
CA SER A 343 5.55 -6.20 8.93
C SER A 343 6.67 -6.64 9.88
N PRO A 344 7.49 -5.70 10.38
CA PRO A 344 8.42 -5.99 11.47
C PRO A 344 7.66 -6.42 12.72
N ASP A 345 8.29 -7.22 13.58
CA ASP A 345 7.66 -7.68 14.81
C ASP A 345 7.64 -6.60 15.90
N GLY A 346 8.55 -5.62 15.85
CA GLY A 346 8.54 -4.47 16.75
C GLY A 346 9.53 -3.36 16.37
N LEU A 347 9.48 -2.28 17.13
CA LEU A 347 10.37 -1.12 17.04
C LEU A 347 10.85 -0.75 18.45
N LEU A 348 12.16 -0.65 18.62
CA LEU A 348 12.79 -0.01 19.77
C LEU A 348 13.17 1.42 19.40
N HIS A 349 12.69 2.40 20.17
CA HIS A 349 12.96 3.81 19.96
C HIS A 349 13.57 4.47 21.22
N GLY A 350 14.69 5.16 21.05
CA GLY A 350 15.39 5.90 22.10
C GLY A 350 16.35 6.91 21.47
N LYS A 351 17.62 6.91 21.87
CA LYS A 351 18.67 7.69 21.18
C LYS A 351 18.82 7.28 19.72
N ASP A 352 18.72 5.98 19.48
CA ASP A 352 18.70 5.34 18.17
C ASP A 352 17.37 4.59 17.99
N SER A 353 17.05 4.19 16.76
CA SER A 353 15.88 3.35 16.46
C SER A 353 16.27 2.04 15.80
N PHE A 354 15.72 0.93 16.28
CA PHE A 354 16.01 -0.42 15.81
C PHE A 354 14.70 -1.15 15.53
N LEU A 355 14.61 -1.79 14.36
CA LEU A 355 13.56 -2.79 14.15
C LEU A 355 13.84 -4.02 15.00
N VAL A 356 12.81 -4.78 15.34
CA VAL A 356 12.93 -6.07 16.03
C VAL A 356 12.24 -7.12 15.16
N GLU A 357 12.96 -8.19 14.84
CA GLU A 357 12.42 -9.35 14.13
C GLU A 357 12.61 -10.59 15.01
N VAL A 358 11.49 -11.18 15.44
CA VAL A 358 11.44 -12.31 16.36
C VAL A 358 11.20 -13.60 15.59
N LYS A 359 11.97 -14.64 15.90
CA LYS A 359 11.73 -16.00 15.41
C LYS A 359 11.77 -16.97 16.57
N CYS A 360 10.71 -17.76 16.70
CA CYS A 360 10.61 -18.80 17.72
C CYS A 360 10.72 -20.17 17.06
N THR A 361 11.93 -20.75 17.06
CA THR A 361 12.17 -22.05 16.43
C THR A 361 11.54 -23.15 17.27
N TYR A 362 10.84 -24.06 16.60
CA TYR A 362 10.32 -25.24 17.25
C TYR A 362 11.39 -26.30 17.40
N ASN A 363 11.88 -26.46 18.63
CA ASN A 363 13.00 -27.34 18.98
C ASN A 363 12.57 -28.34 20.06
N LYS A 364 11.85 -29.41 19.65
CA LYS A 364 11.35 -30.44 20.59
C LYS A 364 12.45 -31.11 21.40
N GLU A 365 13.62 -31.28 20.78
CA GLU A 365 14.78 -31.98 21.34
C GLU A 365 15.58 -31.08 22.30
N ASN A 366 15.24 -29.79 22.41
CA ASN A 366 15.95 -28.80 23.22
C ASN A 366 17.45 -28.70 22.90
N LEU A 367 17.82 -28.94 21.65
CA LEU A 367 19.21 -28.86 21.18
C LEU A 367 19.81 -27.47 21.38
N GLU A 368 21.12 -27.44 21.61
CA GLU A 368 21.88 -26.20 21.70
C GLU A 368 22.15 -25.58 20.33
N LEU A 369 22.58 -24.31 20.31
CA LEU A 369 22.84 -23.60 19.06
C LEU A 369 23.92 -24.27 18.21
N ASP A 370 24.96 -24.86 18.82
CA ASP A 370 25.99 -25.60 18.09
C ASP A 370 25.40 -26.77 17.31
N GLU A 371 24.54 -27.57 17.95
CA GLU A 371 23.88 -28.72 17.33
C GLU A 371 22.86 -28.28 16.26
N LEU A 372 22.10 -27.21 16.53
CA LEU A 372 21.15 -26.65 15.57
C LEU A 372 21.85 -26.09 14.34
N CYS A 373 23.04 -25.50 14.48
CA CYS A 373 23.82 -24.98 13.35
C CYS A 373 24.28 -26.08 12.39
N LEU A 374 24.40 -27.32 12.86
CA LEU A 374 24.70 -28.48 12.02
C LEU A 374 23.49 -28.94 11.20
N ARG A 375 22.26 -28.55 11.58
CA ARG A 375 21.06 -28.95 10.85
C ARG A 375 20.95 -28.23 9.51
N PRO A 376 20.64 -28.95 8.42
CA PRO A 376 20.43 -28.32 7.12
C PRO A 376 19.27 -27.33 7.20
N GLY A 377 19.48 -26.14 6.64
CA GLY A 377 18.46 -25.09 6.62
C GLY A 377 18.30 -24.29 7.92
N PHE A 378 19.05 -24.58 9.00
CA PHE A 378 19.03 -23.72 10.18
C PHE A 378 19.59 -22.33 9.88
N CYS A 379 19.00 -21.31 10.51
CA CYS A 379 19.24 -19.92 10.15
C CYS A 379 20.60 -19.36 10.60
N LEU A 380 21.17 -19.88 11.69
CA LEU A 380 22.48 -19.43 12.18
C LEU A 380 23.63 -20.30 11.65
N GLU A 381 24.82 -19.71 11.62
CA GLU A 381 26.11 -20.36 11.42
C GLU A 381 27.04 -19.99 12.57
N ASN A 382 27.89 -20.93 13.01
CA ASN A 382 28.95 -20.66 13.97
C ASN A 382 30.22 -20.29 13.20
N LYS A 383 30.72 -19.06 13.39
CA LYS A 383 31.99 -18.57 12.86
C LYS A 383 32.93 -18.30 14.04
N ASN A 384 33.92 -19.16 14.22
CA ASN A 384 34.95 -19.02 15.26
C ASN A 384 34.39 -18.88 16.69
N GLY A 385 33.35 -19.64 17.02
CA GLY A 385 32.70 -19.61 18.34
C GLY A 385 31.62 -18.53 18.49
N VAL A 386 31.39 -17.72 17.45
CA VAL A 386 30.34 -16.69 17.45
C VAL A 386 29.27 -17.06 16.44
N PHE A 387 28.02 -17.15 16.92
CA PHE A 387 26.88 -17.41 16.06
C PHE A 387 26.50 -16.15 15.29
N HIS A 388 26.11 -16.33 14.02
CA HIS A 388 25.61 -15.26 13.16
C HIS A 388 24.48 -15.76 12.27
N LEU A 389 23.52 -14.90 11.95
CA LEU A 389 22.49 -15.16 10.95
C LEU A 389 23.15 -15.28 9.58
N LYS A 390 22.99 -16.43 8.94
CA LYS A 390 23.49 -16.70 7.59
C LYS A 390 22.99 -15.62 6.64
N ARG A 391 23.92 -14.93 5.97
CA ARG A 391 23.62 -13.84 5.04
C ARG A 391 22.90 -14.30 3.76
N ASN A 392 22.85 -15.62 3.52
CA ASN A 392 22.04 -16.22 2.47
C ASN A 392 20.75 -16.91 2.98
N HIS A 393 20.31 -16.64 4.21
CA HIS A 393 19.09 -17.23 4.75
C HIS A 393 17.87 -16.31 4.55
N GLN A 394 16.68 -16.88 4.44
CA GLN A 394 15.44 -16.14 4.18
C GLN A 394 15.17 -14.98 5.15
N TYR A 395 15.48 -15.16 6.44
CA TYR A 395 15.30 -14.11 7.45
C TYR A 395 16.21 -12.91 7.19
N TYR A 396 17.42 -13.09 6.66
CA TYR A 396 18.29 -11.96 6.34
C TYR A 396 17.69 -11.12 5.20
N TYR A 397 17.13 -11.74 4.16
CA TYR A 397 16.47 -11.03 3.07
C TYR A 397 15.21 -10.30 3.55
N GLN A 398 14.43 -10.93 4.44
CA GLN A 398 13.27 -10.30 5.06
C GLN A 398 13.68 -9.06 5.87
N ILE A 399 14.71 -9.17 6.71
CA ILE A 399 15.21 -8.07 7.55
C ILE A 399 15.76 -6.90 6.72
N GLN A 400 16.53 -7.19 5.66
CA GLN A 400 16.99 -6.15 4.73
C GLN A 400 15.81 -5.43 4.05
N GLY A 401 14.77 -6.18 3.65
CA GLY A 401 13.54 -5.61 3.12
C GLY A 401 12.79 -4.75 4.14
N GLN A 402 12.62 -5.24 5.37
CA GLN A 402 11.97 -4.50 6.46
C GLN A 402 12.70 -3.18 6.76
N MET A 403 14.03 -3.21 6.87
CA MET A 403 14.85 -2.01 7.07
C MET A 403 14.71 -1.02 5.92
N ALA A 404 14.70 -1.48 4.67
CA ALA A 404 14.43 -0.63 3.52
C ALA A 404 13.04 0.01 3.60
N MET A 405 11.98 -0.77 3.90
CA MET A 405 10.62 -0.23 3.97
C MET A 405 10.47 0.81 5.06
N CYS A 406 11.06 0.57 6.22
CA CYS A 406 10.99 1.48 7.36
C CYS A 406 11.96 2.66 7.25
N ASN A 407 12.91 2.60 6.31
CA ASN A 407 14.07 3.49 6.20
C ASN A 407 14.88 3.56 7.51
N LEU A 408 15.17 2.38 8.07
CA LEU A 408 15.99 2.24 9.26
C LEU A 408 17.25 1.45 8.93
N LYS A 409 18.35 1.76 9.62
CA LYS A 409 19.67 1.18 9.33
C LYS A 409 20.01 -0.05 10.17
N LYS A 410 19.22 -0.33 11.22
CA LYS A 410 19.51 -1.36 12.22
C LYS A 410 18.27 -2.19 12.55
N CYS A 411 18.47 -3.48 12.73
CA CYS A 411 17.46 -4.42 13.18
C CYS A 411 18.06 -5.42 14.17
N LEU A 412 17.40 -5.64 15.31
CA LEU A 412 17.69 -6.75 16.21
C LEU A 412 16.98 -8.01 15.70
N PHE A 413 17.77 -8.98 15.26
CA PHE A 413 17.31 -10.33 15.01
C PHE A 413 17.30 -11.11 16.33
N VAL A 414 16.13 -11.60 16.73
CA VAL A 414 15.94 -12.30 18.01
C VAL A 414 15.45 -13.72 17.76
N LEU A 415 16.22 -14.71 18.18
CA LEU A 415 15.91 -16.12 17.99
C LEU A 415 15.70 -16.83 19.32
N LEU A 416 14.46 -17.24 19.58
CA LEU A 416 14.17 -18.19 20.65
C LEU A 416 14.36 -19.61 20.11
N HIS A 417 15.46 -20.25 20.51
CA HIS A 417 15.78 -21.65 20.14
C HIS A 417 15.40 -22.65 21.23
N ASN A 418 15.29 -22.20 22.48
CA ASN A 418 14.92 -23.03 23.63
C ASN A 418 14.11 -22.19 24.62
N VAL A 419 12.90 -22.64 24.97
CA VAL A 419 11.94 -21.89 25.81
C VAL A 419 12.40 -21.69 27.26
N LYS A 420 13.40 -22.45 27.70
CA LYS A 420 13.99 -22.39 29.05
C LYS A 420 15.22 -21.48 29.13
N LYS A 421 15.71 -20.97 27.99
CA LYS A 421 16.91 -20.13 27.91
C LYS A 421 16.58 -18.73 27.43
N GLU A 422 17.55 -17.84 27.59
CA GLU A 422 17.49 -16.52 26.98
C GLU A 422 17.53 -16.63 25.44
N PRO A 423 16.76 -15.79 24.72
CA PRO A 423 16.84 -15.70 23.27
C PRO A 423 18.23 -15.25 22.81
N TYR A 424 18.69 -15.81 21.68
CA TYR A 424 19.83 -15.27 20.95
C TYR A 424 19.45 -13.93 20.31
N ILE A 425 20.35 -12.94 20.35
CA ILE A 425 20.13 -11.61 19.77
C ILE A 425 21.36 -11.22 18.93
N GLU A 426 21.11 -10.76 17.70
CA GLU A 426 22.13 -10.17 16.82
C GLU A 426 21.65 -8.84 16.27
N GLU A 427 22.51 -7.82 16.33
CA GLU A 427 22.29 -6.57 15.61
C GLU A 427 22.70 -6.73 14.13
N ILE A 428 21.74 -6.55 13.24
CA ILE A 428 21.90 -6.59 11.80
C ILE A 428 21.90 -5.17 11.25
N GLN A 429 22.96 -4.83 10.52
CA GLN A 429 23.06 -3.57 9.78
C GLN A 429 22.39 -3.68 8.40
N PHE A 430 21.82 -2.57 7.94
CA PHE A 430 21.37 -2.41 6.57
C PHE A 430 22.55 -2.51 5.60
N ASN A 431 22.36 -3.27 4.53
CA ASN A 431 23.34 -3.49 3.49
C ASN A 431 22.73 -3.03 2.16
N GLU A 432 23.11 -1.83 1.75
CA GLU A 432 22.60 -1.18 0.55
C GLU A 432 22.86 -2.00 -0.72
N LYS A 433 24.06 -2.57 -0.87
CA LYS A 433 24.40 -3.43 -2.01
C LYS A 433 23.49 -4.65 -2.09
N LYS A 434 23.20 -5.26 -0.93
CA LYS A 434 22.29 -6.40 -0.86
C LYS A 434 20.85 -5.99 -1.16
N TRP A 435 20.42 -4.85 -0.62
CA TRP A 435 19.10 -4.31 -0.88
C TRP A 435 18.90 -4.02 -2.37
N ASN A 436 19.82 -3.34 -3.03
CA ASN A 436 19.71 -3.01 -4.46
C ASN A 436 19.56 -4.29 -5.32
N TYR A 437 20.32 -5.33 -5.00
CA TYR A 437 20.19 -6.64 -5.64
C TYR A 437 18.81 -7.29 -5.39
N ILE A 438 18.29 -7.22 -4.16
CA ILE A 438 16.96 -7.74 -3.83
C ILE A 438 15.89 -6.94 -4.58
N PHE A 439 15.98 -5.61 -4.50
CA PHE A 439 15.04 -4.65 -5.05
C PHE A 439 14.84 -4.85 -6.56
N GLU A 440 15.93 -4.94 -7.34
CA GLU A 440 15.87 -5.20 -8.78
C GLU A 440 15.04 -6.45 -9.10
N LYS A 441 15.29 -7.56 -8.39
CA LYS A 441 14.60 -8.84 -8.64
C LYS A 441 13.14 -8.80 -8.21
N VAL A 442 12.83 -8.20 -7.05
CA VAL A 442 11.45 -8.13 -6.57
C VAL A 442 10.61 -7.15 -7.38
N GLN A 443 11.20 -6.03 -7.83
CA GLN A 443 10.55 -5.07 -8.73
C GLN A 443 10.22 -5.73 -10.06
N HIS A 444 11.19 -6.41 -10.68
CA HIS A 444 10.96 -7.12 -11.93
C HIS A 444 9.88 -8.20 -11.79
N PHE A 445 9.91 -9.01 -10.73
CA PHE A 445 8.88 -10.01 -10.47
C PHE A 445 7.50 -9.38 -10.26
N TYR A 446 7.41 -8.26 -9.53
CA TYR A 446 6.16 -7.61 -9.23
C TYR A 446 5.46 -7.13 -10.51
N PHE A 447 6.13 -6.29 -11.30
CA PHE A 447 5.53 -5.66 -12.49
C PHE A 447 5.37 -6.63 -13.66
N SER A 448 6.24 -7.63 -13.79
CA SER A 448 6.14 -8.58 -14.92
C SER A 448 5.06 -9.65 -14.71
N ILE A 449 4.80 -10.04 -13.46
CA ILE A 449 4.00 -11.23 -13.12
C ILE A 449 3.00 -10.97 -12.00
N HIS A 450 3.46 -10.48 -10.85
CA HIS A 450 2.63 -10.46 -9.64
C HIS A 450 1.43 -9.51 -9.79
N LEU A 451 1.63 -8.33 -10.36
CA LEU A 451 0.59 -7.32 -10.57
C LEU A 451 -0.58 -7.87 -11.40
N LYS A 452 -0.30 -8.56 -12.51
CA LYS A 452 -1.33 -9.21 -13.36
C LYS A 452 -2.17 -10.21 -12.58
N ASN A 453 -1.54 -10.98 -11.70
CA ASN A 453 -2.23 -11.96 -10.88
C ASN A 453 -3.01 -11.33 -9.72
N ILE A 454 -2.56 -10.17 -9.21
CA ILE A 454 -3.32 -9.37 -8.25
C ILE A 454 -4.59 -8.86 -8.93
N ILE A 455 -4.47 -8.20 -10.10
CA ILE A 455 -5.62 -7.62 -10.83
C ILE A 455 -6.69 -8.69 -11.08
N ARG A 456 -6.30 -9.84 -11.63
CA ARG A 456 -7.19 -11.00 -11.86
C ARG A 456 -7.90 -11.56 -10.63
N LYS A 457 -7.41 -11.25 -9.42
CA LYS A 457 -8.04 -11.68 -8.16
C LYS A 457 -9.05 -10.66 -7.64
N PHE A 458 -8.96 -9.41 -8.10
CA PHE A 458 -9.85 -8.31 -7.74
C PHE A 458 -10.90 -7.99 -8.81
N ASP A 459 -10.73 -8.47 -10.04
CA ASP A 459 -11.79 -8.66 -11.03
C ASP A 459 -12.70 -9.84 -10.64
#